data_AF-A0A0N0DYD6-F1
#
_entry.id   AF-A0A0N0DYD6-F1
#
_cell.length_a   1.000
_cell.length_b   1.000
_cell.length_c   1.000
_cell.angle_alpha   90.00
_cell.angle_beta   90.00
_cell.angle_gamma   90.00
#
_symmetry.space_group_name_H-M   'P 1'
#
loop_
_entity.id
_entity.type
_entity.pdbx_description
1 polymer ?
#
loop_
_entity_poly.entity_id
_entity_poly.type
_entity_poly.pdbx_seq_one_letter_code
_entity_poly.pdbx_strand_id
1 'polypeptide(L)'
;MPSWVCPECEYENEEEDTACAACEAERPVGAASAAADDDDDDAYRRIRVGVVMECEEAPNTKLKRLKVDVGEGEPIPVVTAATNVKPGDHVVVACVGAEVKGETVAKTTVRSFPSQGMLCDAGMLGWVGGGAGAAVVLPASFAPGTRPPTSRPRGDAA
;
A
#
# COMPACT_ATOMS: atom_id res chain seq x y z
N MET A 1 18.02 20.24 8.42
CA MET A 1 17.07 20.68 7.37
C MET A 1 15.71 20.64 8.03
N PRO A 2 14.91 21.72 7.99
CA PRO A 2 13.62 21.74 8.67
C PRO A 2 12.73 20.63 8.10
N SER A 3 12.08 19.87 8.97
CA SER A 3 11.46 18.59 8.61
C SER A 3 9.93 18.68 8.52
N TRP A 4 9.32 19.68 9.16
CA TRP A 4 7.89 19.98 9.00
C TRP A 4 7.54 21.43 9.38
N VAL A 5 6.51 21.97 8.74
CA VAL A 5 5.99 23.32 8.98
C VAL A 5 4.70 23.23 9.78
N CYS A 6 4.61 23.98 10.88
CA CYS A 6 3.40 24.01 11.71
C CYS A 6 2.23 24.65 10.95
N PRO A 7 1.06 24.01 10.84
CA PRO A 7 -0.09 24.57 10.14
C PRO A 7 -0.75 25.75 10.88
N GLU A 8 -0.52 25.88 12.18
CA GLU A 8 -1.12 26.92 13.03
C GLU A 8 -0.29 28.22 13.02
N CYS A 9 1.03 28.12 12.93
CA CYS A 9 1.92 29.28 13.09
C CYS A 9 3.04 29.37 12.04
N GLU A 10 3.06 28.49 11.05
CA GLU A 10 4.04 28.44 9.95
C GLU A 10 5.51 28.28 10.41
N TYR A 11 5.73 27.94 11.69
CA TYR A 11 7.06 27.73 12.23
C TYR A 11 7.67 26.43 11.69
N GLU A 12 8.96 26.49 11.37
CA GLU A 12 9.76 25.37 10.87
C GLU A 12 10.32 24.55 12.04
N ASN A 13 9.92 23.28 12.16
CA ASN A 13 10.28 22.41 13.29
C ASN A 13 11.23 21.28 12.86
N GLU A 14 11.89 20.64 13.84
CA GLU A 14 12.78 19.50 13.61
C GLU A 14 11.98 18.18 13.50
N GLU A 15 12.58 17.14 12.91
CA GLU A 15 11.90 15.85 12.72
C GLU A 15 11.54 15.15 14.03
N GLU A 16 12.36 15.38 15.06
CA GLU A 16 12.23 14.78 16.39
C GLU A 16 11.12 15.44 17.22
N ASP A 17 10.69 16.64 16.81
CA ASP A 17 9.64 17.38 17.51
C ASP A 17 8.26 16.75 17.28
N THR A 18 7.63 16.38 18.39
CA THR A 18 6.25 15.85 18.42
C THR A 18 5.19 16.96 18.55
N ALA A 19 5.62 18.18 18.82
CA ALA A 19 4.80 19.38 18.90
C ALA A 19 5.58 20.58 18.37
N CYS A 20 4.89 21.64 17.98
CA CYS A 20 5.54 22.83 17.45
C CYS A 20 6.34 23.55 18.54
N ALA A 21 7.61 23.85 18.29
CA ALA A 21 8.47 24.56 19.23
C ALA A 21 8.03 26.01 19.51
N ALA A 22 7.21 26.60 18.64
CA ALA A 22 6.72 27.98 18.78
C ALA A 22 5.34 28.10 19.43
N CYS A 23 4.41 27.20 19.11
CA CYS A 23 3.01 27.30 19.56
C CYS A 23 2.51 26.08 20.35
N GLU A 24 3.37 25.08 20.59
CA GLU A 24 3.05 23.85 21.33
C GLU A 24 1.94 22.99 20.68
N ALA A 25 1.46 23.34 19.48
CA ALA A 25 0.48 22.56 18.76
C ALA A 25 1.04 21.17 18.40
N GLU A 26 0.25 20.13 18.60
CA GLU A 26 0.64 18.75 18.27
C GLU A 26 1.00 18.63 16.79
N ARG A 27 2.07 17.90 16.48
CA ARG A 27 2.46 17.65 15.10
C ARG A 27 1.32 16.95 14.37
N PRO A 28 0.87 17.45 13.20
CA PRO A 28 -0.20 16.81 12.46
C PRO A 28 0.22 15.40 12.04
N VAL A 29 -0.44 14.39 12.60
CA VAL A 29 -0.26 12.98 12.24
C VAL A 29 -0.95 12.75 10.91
N GLY A 30 -0.21 12.86 9.81
CA GLY A 30 -0.78 12.68 8.46
C GLY A 30 -0.07 13.41 7.33
N ALA A 31 0.81 14.37 7.63
CA ALA A 31 1.80 14.85 6.66
C ALA A 31 3.04 13.95 6.72
N ALA A 32 2.83 12.64 6.52
CA ALA A 32 3.94 11.79 6.15
C ALA A 32 4.36 12.24 4.75
N SER A 33 5.49 12.96 4.69
CA SER A 33 6.26 13.08 3.46
C SER A 33 6.30 11.70 2.83
N ALA A 34 5.81 11.59 1.59
CA ALA A 34 6.01 10.39 0.81
C ALA A 34 7.50 10.07 0.87
N ALA A 35 7.85 9.01 1.60
CA ALA A 35 9.17 8.42 1.51
C ALA A 35 9.32 7.94 0.06
N ALA A 36 9.74 8.86 -0.80
CA ALA A 36 10.61 8.56 -1.90
C ALA A 36 11.91 8.11 -1.22
N ASP A 37 11.96 6.83 -0.84
CA ASP A 37 13.21 6.14 -0.63
C ASP A 37 14.04 6.38 -1.91
N ASP A 38 15.07 7.20 -1.77
CA ASP A 38 16.11 7.50 -2.74
C ASP A 38 17.02 6.26 -2.84
N ASP A 39 16.46 5.16 -3.32
CA ASP A 39 17.21 3.96 -3.68
C ASP A 39 16.56 3.40 -4.96
N ASP A 40 17.20 3.71 -6.09
CA ASP A 40 16.69 3.45 -7.44
C ASP A 40 16.68 1.94 -7.80
N ASP A 41 17.22 1.08 -6.93
CA ASP A 41 17.39 -0.38 -7.13
C ASP A 41 16.44 -1.24 -6.24
N ASP A 42 15.44 -0.64 -5.58
CA ASP A 42 14.52 -1.41 -4.72
C ASP A 42 13.37 -2.04 -5.52
N ALA A 43 13.38 -3.37 -5.64
CA ALA A 43 12.30 -4.15 -6.29
C ALA A 43 10.91 -3.99 -5.63
N TYR A 44 10.81 -3.31 -4.48
CA TYR A 44 9.57 -3.01 -3.78
C TYR A 44 9.24 -1.51 -3.77
N ARG A 45 9.86 -0.73 -4.66
CA ARG A 45 9.58 0.70 -4.82
C ARG A 45 8.08 0.92 -5.11
N ARG A 46 7.44 1.72 -4.25
CA ARG A 46 5.97 1.98 -4.25
C ARG A 46 5.09 0.73 -4.10
N ILE A 47 5.63 -0.36 -3.57
CA ILE A 47 4.83 -1.49 -3.10
C ILE A 47 4.62 -1.33 -1.60
N ARG A 48 3.36 -1.41 -1.18
CA ARG A 48 2.93 -1.19 0.21
C ARG A 48 1.98 -2.29 0.65
N VAL A 49 1.93 -2.53 1.95
CA VAL A 49 0.85 -3.31 2.57
C VAL A 49 -0.41 -2.46 2.56
N GLY A 50 -1.52 -3.04 2.14
CA GLY A 50 -2.84 -2.41 2.19
C GLY A 50 -3.88 -3.31 2.82
N VAL A 51 -4.93 -2.73 3.38
CA VAL A 51 -6.04 -3.46 4.01
C VAL A 51 -7.29 -3.33 3.15
N VAL A 52 -7.88 -4.47 2.81
CA VAL A 52 -9.11 -4.48 2.00
C VAL A 52 -10.27 -3.99 2.86
N MET A 53 -10.79 -2.80 2.58
CA MET A 53 -11.96 -2.27 3.27
C MET A 53 -13.27 -2.85 2.72
N GLU A 54 -13.39 -2.88 1.40
CA GLU A 54 -14.58 -3.35 0.71
C GLU A 54 -14.20 -4.29 -0.44
N CYS A 55 -15.03 -5.30 -0.69
CA CYS A 55 -14.83 -6.27 -1.76
C CYS A 55 -16.17 -6.54 -2.45
N GLU A 56 -16.29 -6.13 -3.71
CA GLU A 56 -17.47 -6.32 -4.54
C GLU A 56 -17.13 -7.13 -5.80
N GLU A 57 -18.02 -7.99 -6.24
CA GLU A 57 -17.84 -8.71 -7.51
C GLU A 57 -18.24 -7.80 -8.69
N ALA A 58 -17.46 -7.82 -9.77
CA ALA A 58 -17.79 -7.08 -10.98
C ALA A 58 -18.76 -7.88 -11.86
N PRO A 59 -19.94 -7.32 -12.23
CA PRO A 59 -20.94 -8.04 -13.02
C PRO A 59 -20.36 -8.46 -14.38
N ASN A 60 -20.73 -9.67 -14.83
CA ASN A 60 -20.30 -10.25 -16.11
C ASN A 60 -18.78 -10.44 -16.27
N THR A 61 -18.00 -10.48 -15.19
CA THR A 61 -16.56 -10.78 -15.23
C THR A 61 -16.14 -11.68 -14.06
N LYS A 62 -14.92 -12.23 -14.12
CA LYS A 62 -14.29 -12.95 -12.99
C LYS A 62 -13.45 -12.01 -12.10
N LEU A 63 -13.67 -10.70 -12.22
CA LEU A 63 -12.90 -9.69 -11.51
C LEU A 63 -13.67 -9.24 -10.25
N LYS A 64 -12.92 -8.87 -9.23
CA LYS A 64 -13.40 -8.25 -8.00
C LYS A 64 -12.91 -6.81 -7.94
N ARG A 65 -13.77 -5.92 -7.46
CA ARG A 65 -13.52 -4.51 -7.19
C ARG A 65 -13.29 -4.40 -5.70
N LEU A 66 -12.11 -3.99 -5.32
CA LEU A 66 -11.71 -3.84 -3.94
C LEU A 66 -11.51 -2.35 -3.65
N LYS A 67 -11.87 -1.90 -2.45
CA LYS A 67 -11.30 -0.67 -1.90
C LYS A 67 -10.22 -1.07 -0.91
N VAL A 68 -9.00 -0.61 -1.15
CA VAL A 68 -7.83 -0.98 -0.34
C VAL A 68 -7.23 0.27 0.26
N ASP A 69 -7.12 0.27 1.59
CA ASP A 69 -6.42 1.31 2.33
C ASP A 69 -4.92 1.00 2.33
N VAL A 70 -4.10 1.85 1.72
CA VAL A 70 -2.64 1.68 1.63
C VAL A 70 -1.89 2.61 2.59
N GLY A 71 -2.57 3.21 3.58
CA GLY A 71 -1.95 4.11 4.55
C GLY A 71 -1.54 5.49 4.01
N GLU A 72 -1.90 5.83 2.76
CA GLU A 72 -1.71 7.16 2.17
C GLU A 72 -2.92 8.10 2.38
N GLY A 73 -3.85 7.74 3.27
CA GLY A 73 -5.00 8.56 3.65
C GLY A 73 -6.33 8.01 3.13
N GLU A 74 -6.60 8.11 1.83
CA GLU A 74 -7.89 7.67 1.26
C GLU A 74 -7.77 6.30 0.57
N PRO A 75 -8.70 5.36 0.80
CA PRO A 75 -8.64 4.04 0.19
C PRO A 75 -8.79 4.11 -1.32
N ILE A 76 -7.92 3.39 -2.02
CA ILE A 76 -7.88 3.38 -3.48
C ILE A 76 -8.71 2.22 -4.07
N PRO A 77 -9.39 2.43 -5.21
CA PRO A 77 -10.05 1.35 -5.92
C PRO A 77 -9.01 0.48 -6.63
N VAL A 78 -9.10 -0.83 -6.41
CA VAL A 78 -8.21 -1.84 -7.01
C VAL A 78 -9.05 -2.96 -7.60
N VAL A 79 -8.77 -3.32 -8.84
CA VAL A 79 -9.44 -4.44 -9.51
C VAL A 79 -8.51 -5.64 -9.49
N THR A 80 -9.01 -6.82 -9.09
CA THR A 80 -8.23 -8.05 -9.05
C THR A 80 -8.99 -9.24 -9.57
N ALA A 81 -8.26 -10.20 -10.14
CA ALA A 81 -8.78 -11.53 -10.47
C ALA A 81 -8.62 -12.54 -9.33
N ALA A 82 -7.92 -12.17 -8.25
CA ALA A 82 -7.64 -13.05 -7.13
C ALA A 82 -8.93 -13.41 -6.39
N THR A 83 -9.21 -14.71 -6.27
CA THR A 83 -10.42 -15.20 -5.61
C THR A 83 -10.28 -15.31 -4.09
N ASN A 84 -9.04 -15.35 -3.59
CA ASN A 84 -8.68 -15.60 -2.19
C ASN A 84 -8.73 -14.36 -1.29
N VAL A 85 -9.15 -13.21 -1.81
CA VAL A 85 -9.20 -11.93 -1.07
C VAL A 85 -10.59 -11.71 -0.47
N LYS A 86 -10.63 -11.26 0.79
CA LYS A 86 -11.84 -10.87 1.53
C LYS A 86 -11.64 -9.50 2.23
N PRO A 87 -12.73 -8.80 2.59
CA PRO A 87 -12.62 -7.59 3.40
C PRO A 87 -11.96 -7.90 4.75
N GLY A 88 -11.09 -7.00 5.21
CA GLY A 88 -10.24 -7.13 6.39
C GLY A 88 -8.90 -7.82 6.15
N ASP A 89 -8.64 -8.38 4.95
CA ASP A 89 -7.33 -8.96 4.66
C ASP A 89 -6.28 -7.88 4.44
N HIS A 90 -5.09 -8.15 4.98
CA HIS A 90 -3.89 -7.38 4.70
C HIS A 90 -3.25 -7.96 3.46
N VAL A 91 -3.12 -7.17 2.41
CA VAL A 91 -2.63 -7.58 1.10
C VAL A 91 -1.47 -6.72 0.66
N VAL A 92 -0.67 -7.22 -0.27
CA VAL A 92 0.41 -6.43 -0.87
C VAL A 92 -0.12 -5.75 -2.13
N VAL A 93 -0.05 -4.42 -2.16
CA VAL A 93 -0.51 -3.60 -3.28
C VAL A 93 0.69 -2.85 -3.88
N ALA A 94 0.88 -3.03 -5.18
CA ALA A 94 1.75 -2.18 -5.97
C ALA A 94 0.95 -0.92 -6.36
N CYS A 95 1.36 0.23 -5.81
CA CYS A 95 0.77 1.52 -6.12
C CYS A 95 1.22 2.00 -7.51
N VAL A 96 0.59 3.09 -7.98
CA VAL A 96 0.94 3.69 -9.28
C VAL A 96 2.41 4.11 -9.31
N GLY A 97 3.12 3.72 -10.36
CA GLY A 97 4.55 3.93 -10.51
C GLY A 97 5.41 2.91 -9.76
N ALA A 98 4.82 1.86 -9.20
CA ALA A 98 5.55 0.67 -8.76
C ALA A 98 5.96 -0.17 -9.97
N GLU A 99 7.13 -0.80 -9.89
CA GLU A 99 7.60 -1.72 -10.92
C GLU A 99 7.48 -3.16 -10.41
N VAL A 100 6.75 -3.99 -11.15
CA VAL A 100 6.52 -5.39 -10.80
C VAL A 100 6.95 -6.24 -11.99
N LYS A 101 8.03 -7.03 -11.83
CA LYS A 101 8.59 -7.87 -12.90
C LYS A 101 8.92 -7.11 -14.21
N GLY A 102 9.32 -5.84 -14.10
CA GLY A 102 9.62 -4.97 -15.25
C GLY A 102 8.38 -4.33 -15.90
N GLU A 103 7.20 -4.48 -15.31
CA GLU A 103 5.99 -3.73 -15.69
C GLU A 103 5.68 -2.64 -14.67
N THR A 104 5.51 -1.41 -15.15
CA THR A 104 5.11 -0.28 -14.29
C THR A 104 3.60 -0.26 -14.11
N VAL A 105 3.14 -0.21 -12.86
CA VAL A 105 1.73 -0.09 -12.52
C VAL A 105 1.25 1.33 -12.85
N ALA A 106 0.25 1.46 -13.71
CA ALA A 106 -0.35 2.74 -14.07
C ALA A 106 -1.82 2.81 -13.60
N LYS A 107 -2.32 4.03 -13.38
CA LYS A 107 -3.76 4.25 -13.19
C LYS A 107 -4.47 3.88 -14.48
N THR A 108 -5.30 2.83 -14.44
CA THR A 108 -5.99 2.34 -15.61
C THR A 108 -7.42 1.93 -15.29
N THR A 109 -8.26 1.89 -16.31
CA THR A 109 -9.64 1.46 -16.18
C THR A 109 -9.77 0.05 -16.73
N VAL A 110 -9.89 -0.93 -15.84
CA VAL A 110 -10.04 -2.33 -16.20
C VAL A 110 -11.53 -2.62 -16.39
N ARG A 111 -11.96 -2.89 -17.63
CA ARG A 111 -13.36 -3.28 -17.94
C ARG A 111 -14.40 -2.30 -17.38
N SER A 112 -14.13 -1.00 -17.53
CA SER A 112 -14.96 0.10 -17.02
C SER A 112 -14.88 0.38 -15.51
N PHE A 113 -13.99 -0.30 -14.79
CA PHE A 113 -13.75 -0.04 -13.36
C PHE A 113 -12.37 0.61 -13.15
N PRO A 114 -12.29 1.69 -12.37
CA PRO A 114 -11.01 2.31 -12.07
C PRO A 114 -10.15 1.38 -11.21
N SER A 115 -8.88 1.24 -11.57
CA SER A 115 -7.86 0.56 -10.77
C SER A 115 -6.66 1.48 -10.61
N GLN A 116 -6.34 1.81 -9.36
CA GLN A 116 -5.21 2.65 -8.96
C GLN A 116 -4.10 1.85 -8.29
N GLY A 117 -4.10 0.54 -8.48
CA GLY A 117 -3.05 -0.36 -8.01
C GLY A 117 -3.23 -1.76 -8.58
N MET A 118 -2.30 -2.64 -8.23
CA MET A 118 -2.35 -4.05 -8.55
C MET A 118 -2.02 -4.86 -7.29
N LEU A 119 -2.79 -5.91 -6.99
CA LEU A 119 -2.42 -6.84 -5.92
C LEU A 119 -1.28 -7.74 -6.40
N CYS A 120 -0.25 -7.86 -5.58
CA CYS A 120 0.90 -8.72 -5.86
C CYS A 120 0.63 -10.16 -5.39
N ASP A 121 1.09 -11.12 -6.19
CA ASP A 121 1.17 -12.53 -5.81
C ASP A 121 2.59 -12.88 -5.35
N ALA A 122 2.74 -14.07 -4.76
CA ALA A 122 4.03 -14.51 -4.22
C ALA A 122 5.12 -14.53 -5.30
N GLY A 123 4.80 -14.95 -6.52
CA GLY A 123 5.73 -14.97 -7.64
C GLY A 123 6.09 -13.58 -8.14
N MET A 124 5.18 -12.58 -8.05
CA MET A 124 5.48 -11.18 -8.33
C MET A 124 6.51 -10.59 -7.37
N LEU A 125 6.45 -10.97 -6.09
CA LEU A 125 7.38 -10.52 -5.05
C LEU A 125 8.68 -11.34 -5.00
N GLY A 126 8.86 -12.32 -5.88
CA GLY A 126 10.01 -13.23 -5.85
C GLY A 126 10.00 -14.19 -4.65
N TRP A 127 8.87 -14.38 -3.98
CA TRP A 127 8.74 -15.29 -2.86
C TRP A 127 8.69 -16.75 -3.33
N VAL A 128 9.34 -17.62 -2.56
CA VAL A 128 9.30 -19.06 -2.79
C VAL A 128 8.03 -19.64 -2.19
N GLY A 129 7.19 -20.22 -3.05
CA GLY A 129 5.94 -20.88 -2.67
C GLY A 129 4.72 -19.94 -2.65
N GLY A 130 3.61 -20.40 -3.21
CA GLY A 130 2.38 -19.62 -3.40
C GLY A 130 1.67 -20.04 -4.69
N GLY A 131 0.37 -19.79 -4.78
CA GLY A 131 -0.38 -20.03 -6.01
C GLY A 131 -0.20 -18.88 -6.99
N ALA A 132 0.22 -19.16 -8.22
CA ALA A 132 0.23 -18.15 -9.28
C ALA A 132 -1.20 -17.58 -9.46
N GLY A 133 -1.34 -16.26 -9.39
CA GLY A 133 -2.63 -15.57 -9.47
C GLY A 133 -3.42 -15.47 -8.16
N ALA A 134 -2.88 -15.94 -7.03
CA ALA A 134 -3.46 -15.70 -5.71
C ALA A 134 -2.77 -14.48 -5.07
N ALA A 135 -3.57 -13.49 -4.63
CA ALA A 135 -3.04 -12.33 -3.95
C ALA A 135 -2.35 -12.74 -2.65
N VAL A 136 -1.21 -12.13 -2.35
CA VAL A 136 -0.54 -12.33 -1.06
C VAL A 136 -1.43 -11.76 0.05
N VAL A 137 -1.78 -12.61 1.01
CA VAL A 137 -2.42 -12.20 2.26
C VAL A 137 -1.39 -12.30 3.38
N LEU A 138 -1.20 -11.20 4.08
CA LEU A 138 -0.31 -11.02 5.23
C LEU A 138 -1.10 -11.19 6.54
N PRO A 139 -0.44 -11.57 7.64
CA PRO A 139 -1.05 -11.51 8.95
C PRO A 139 -1.35 -10.05 9.36
N ALA A 140 -2.35 -9.85 10.22
CA ALA A 140 -2.78 -8.54 10.69
C ALA A 140 -1.70 -7.75 11.46
N SER A 141 -0.56 -8.38 11.77
CA SER A 141 0.61 -7.72 12.35
C SER A 141 1.26 -6.68 11.41
N PHE A 142 0.97 -6.70 10.12
CA PHE A 142 1.51 -5.74 9.15
C PHE A 142 0.57 -4.55 8.95
N ALA A 143 0.92 -3.36 9.43
CA ALA A 143 0.08 -2.17 9.26
C ALA A 143 -0.02 -1.70 7.79
N PRO A 144 -1.15 -1.11 7.35
CA PRO A 144 -1.24 -0.48 6.03
C PRO A 144 -0.19 0.62 5.88
N GLY A 145 0.30 0.83 4.65
CA GLY A 145 1.34 1.81 4.32
C GLY A 145 2.76 1.39 4.67
N THR A 146 2.95 0.25 5.33
CA THR A 146 4.28 -0.30 5.58
C THR A 146 4.84 -1.02 4.35
N ARG A 147 6.16 -1.18 4.34
CA ARG A 147 6.85 -1.97 3.33
C ARG A 147 6.51 -3.46 3.51
N PRO A 148 6.12 -4.20 2.45
CA PRO A 148 5.89 -5.63 2.55
C PRO A 148 7.21 -6.38 2.88
N PRO A 149 7.13 -7.57 3.51
CA PRO A 149 8.33 -8.34 3.82
C PRO A 149 9.03 -8.84 2.55
N THR A 150 10.35 -8.97 2.60
CA THR A 150 11.17 -9.46 1.47
C THR A 150 11.05 -10.97 1.23
N SER A 151 10.42 -11.68 2.16
CA SER A 151 10.14 -13.11 2.07
C SER A 151 8.75 -13.42 2.60
N ARG A 152 8.16 -14.51 2.12
CA ARG A 152 6.86 -14.97 2.58
C ARG A 152 6.93 -15.21 4.09
N PRO A 153 6.13 -14.49 4.91
CA PRO A 153 6.05 -14.83 6.32
C PRO A 153 5.61 -16.29 6.38
N ARG A 154 6.37 -17.13 7.10
CA ARG A 154 5.95 -18.51 7.37
C ARG A 154 4.58 -18.35 8.02
N GLY A 155 3.54 -18.74 7.29
CA GLY A 155 2.23 -18.87 7.91
C GLY A 155 2.44 -19.82 9.07
N ASP A 156 2.06 -19.41 10.27
CA ASP A 156 1.74 -20.38 11.31
C ASP A 156 0.81 -21.38 10.66
N ALA A 157 1.37 -22.55 10.33
CA ALA A 157 0.61 -23.70 9.94
C ALA A 157 -0.14 -24.11 11.21
N ALA A 158 -1.36 -23.62 11.35
CA ALA A 158 -2.35 -24.23 12.21
C ALA A 158 -2.69 -25.63 11.68
#